data_AF-A0A6J6YP11-F1
#
_entry.id   AF-A0A6J6YP11-F1
#
_cell.length_a   1.000
_cell.length_b   1.000
_cell.length_c   1.000
_cell.angle_alpha   90.00
_cell.angle_beta   90.00
_cell.angle_gamma   90.00
#
_symmetry.space_group_name_H-M   'P 1'
#
loop_
_entity.id
_entity.type
_entity.pdbx_description
1 polymer ?
#
loop_
_entity_poly.entity_id
_entity_poly.type
_entity_poly.pdbx_seq_one_letter_code
_entity_poly.pdbx_strand_id
1 'polypeptide(L)'
;MRDKQDSPILSEITSLGGFGRAWSVGIILFSAARALLAWPALGRYGVNPWLFLGLDLLTAPPYGISQAVTVKILRDPTRPPRDAFGWGTVVVAMFLAPYAYIFLVSGEMPVLAYAGLLAWIVLFGSLAVFRMVRQVRAPVAAVDEGITSETNLSPPRSAAEAGN
;
A
#
# COMPACT_ATOMS: atom_id res chain seq x y z
N MET A 1 -25.16 36.37 0.10
CA MET A 1 -24.18 35.60 -0.69
C MET A 1 -23.50 34.65 0.27
N ARG A 2 -23.67 33.33 0.08
CA ARG A 2 -23.24 32.28 1.03
C ARG A 2 -22.15 31.50 0.30
N ASP A 3 -20.90 31.67 0.72
CA ASP A 3 -19.76 30.98 0.13
C ASP A 3 -20.01 29.47 0.18
N LYS A 4 -19.95 28.84 -0.98
CA LYS A 4 -20.00 27.39 -1.13
C LYS A 4 -18.65 26.89 -0.67
N GLN A 5 -18.57 26.50 0.59
CA GLN A 5 -17.39 25.91 1.20
C GLN A 5 -17.14 24.58 0.46
N ASP A 6 -16.26 24.60 -0.54
CA ASP A 6 -15.83 23.40 -1.24
C ASP A 6 -15.16 22.50 -0.20
N SER A 7 -15.83 21.41 0.18
CA SER A 7 -15.36 20.51 1.23
C SER A 7 -13.94 20.04 0.89
N PRO A 8 -12.92 20.29 1.73
CA PRO A 8 -11.52 19.95 1.45
C PRO A 8 -11.32 18.45 1.17
N ILE A 9 -12.26 17.63 1.62
CA ILE A 9 -12.32 16.19 1.40
C ILE A 9 -12.61 15.84 -0.07
N LEU A 10 -13.47 16.60 -0.77
CA LEU A 10 -13.82 16.31 -2.16
C LEU A 10 -12.71 16.71 -3.14
N SER A 11 -11.92 17.73 -2.80
CA SER A 11 -10.72 18.11 -3.54
C SER A 11 -9.55 17.16 -3.28
N GLU A 12 -9.40 16.62 -2.07
CA GLU A 12 -8.44 15.53 -1.78
C GLU A 12 -8.79 14.23 -2.52
N ILE A 13 -10.08 13.87 -2.61
CA ILE A 13 -10.53 12.67 -3.34
C ILE A 13 -10.27 12.78 -4.85
N THR A 14 -10.41 13.99 -5.41
CA THR A 14 -10.17 14.24 -6.84
C THR A 14 -8.68 14.46 -7.16
N SER A 15 -7.86 14.97 -6.23
CA SER A 15 -6.40 15.08 -6.39
C SER A 15 -5.68 13.73 -6.30
N LEU A 16 -6.30 12.71 -5.69
CA LEU A 16 -5.88 11.31 -5.74
C LEU A 16 -6.04 10.67 -7.13
N GLY A 17 -6.57 11.41 -8.12
CA GLY A 17 -7.09 10.91 -9.39
C GLY A 17 -6.18 9.99 -10.20
N GLY A 18 -4.85 10.15 -10.18
CA GLY A 18 -3.94 9.21 -10.87
C GLY A 18 -3.43 8.09 -9.97
N PHE A 19 -2.83 8.49 -8.84
CA PHE A 19 -2.15 7.59 -7.91
C PHE A 19 -3.14 6.68 -7.15
N GLY A 20 -4.22 7.25 -6.63
CA GLY A 20 -5.29 6.52 -5.93
C GLY A 20 -6.01 5.53 -6.86
N ARG A 21 -6.23 5.89 -8.13
CA ARG A 21 -6.77 4.96 -9.14
C ARG A 21 -5.83 3.82 -9.43
N ALA A 22 -4.55 4.08 -9.70
CA ALA A 22 -3.56 3.04 -9.97
C ALA A 22 -3.38 2.10 -8.77
N TRP A 23 -3.34 2.66 -7.56
CA TRP A 23 -3.27 1.89 -6.31
C TRP A 23 -4.52 1.03 -6.08
N SER A 24 -5.71 1.59 -6.31
CA SER A 24 -6.98 0.84 -6.18
C SER A 24 -7.10 -0.28 -7.21
N VAL A 25 -6.72 -0.01 -8.46
CA VAL A 25 -6.65 -1.03 -9.53
C VAL A 25 -5.64 -2.11 -9.15
N GLY A 26 -4.48 -1.73 -8.63
CA GLY A 26 -3.46 -2.67 -8.15
C GLY A 26 -3.99 -3.57 -7.04
N ILE A 27 -4.72 -3.03 -6.07
CA ILE A 27 -5.39 -3.80 -5.01
C ILE A 27 -6.39 -4.78 -5.60
N ILE A 28 -7.30 -4.30 -6.46
CA ILE A 28 -8.36 -5.13 -7.03
C ILE A 28 -7.76 -6.28 -7.85
N LEU A 29 -6.78 -5.99 -8.71
CA LEU A 29 -6.11 -7.00 -9.53
C LEU A 29 -5.35 -8.01 -8.68
N PHE A 30 -4.62 -7.54 -7.66
CA PHE A 30 -3.87 -8.42 -6.77
C PHE A 30 -4.79 -9.34 -5.96
N SER A 31 -5.88 -8.79 -5.39
CA SER A 31 -6.88 -9.57 -4.64
C SER A 31 -7.63 -10.55 -5.53
N ALA A 32 -8.03 -10.14 -6.74
CA ALA A 32 -8.64 -11.03 -7.71
C ALA A 32 -7.67 -12.17 -8.10
N ALA A 33 -6.41 -11.85 -8.40
CA ALA A 33 -5.40 -12.86 -8.74
C ALA A 33 -5.20 -13.87 -7.60
N ARG A 34 -5.07 -13.40 -6.34
CA ARG A 34 -4.99 -14.27 -5.17
C ARG A 34 -6.22 -15.16 -5.00
N ALA A 35 -7.41 -14.59 -5.10
CA ALA A 35 -8.65 -15.35 -4.96
C ALA A 35 -8.79 -16.40 -6.07
N LEU A 36 -8.45 -16.07 -7.32
CA LEU A 36 -8.47 -17.00 -8.45
C LEU A 36 -7.44 -18.13 -8.30
N LEU A 37 -6.22 -17.83 -7.84
CA LEU A 37 -5.20 -18.84 -7.56
C LEU A 37 -5.62 -19.78 -6.43
N ALA A 38 -6.25 -19.24 -5.38
CA ALA A 38 -6.73 -20.02 -4.26
C ALA A 38 -8.05 -20.76 -4.56
N TRP A 39 -8.81 -20.33 -5.56
CA TRP A 39 -10.18 -20.76 -5.82
C TRP A 39 -10.38 -22.28 -5.87
N PRO A 40 -9.55 -23.06 -6.62
CA PRO A 40 -9.73 -24.51 -6.69
C PRO A 40 -9.53 -25.17 -5.32
N ALA A 41 -8.62 -24.63 -4.51
CA ALA A 41 -8.39 -25.11 -3.15
C ALA A 41 -9.55 -24.69 -2.22
N LEU A 42 -9.95 -23.41 -2.24
CA LEU A 42 -11.03 -22.89 -1.41
C LEU A 42 -12.34 -23.67 -1.62
N GLY A 43 -12.76 -23.83 -2.88
CA GLY A 43 -13.98 -24.56 -3.22
C GLY A 43 -13.93 -26.04 -2.83
N ARG A 44 -12.76 -26.68 -2.96
CA ARG A 44 -12.57 -28.09 -2.56
C ARG A 44 -12.74 -28.31 -1.05
N TYR A 45 -12.44 -27.31 -0.25
CA TYR A 45 -12.45 -27.40 1.22
C TYR A 45 -13.62 -26.67 1.88
N GLY A 46 -14.67 -26.35 1.11
CA GLY A 46 -15.89 -25.72 1.62
C GLY A 46 -15.79 -24.23 1.91
N VAL A 47 -14.67 -23.59 1.57
CA VAL A 47 -14.50 -22.15 1.80
C VAL A 47 -15.10 -21.38 0.63
N ASN A 48 -16.05 -20.49 0.92
CA ASN A 48 -16.67 -19.65 -0.11
C ASN A 48 -15.64 -18.64 -0.69
N PRO A 49 -15.26 -18.76 -1.97
CA PRO A 49 -14.24 -17.89 -2.58
C PRO A 49 -14.65 -16.42 -2.69
N TRP A 50 -15.95 -16.15 -2.81
CA TRP A 50 -16.48 -14.78 -2.89
C TRP A 50 -16.37 -14.04 -1.56
N LEU A 51 -16.65 -14.73 -0.44
CA LEU A 51 -16.45 -14.16 0.89
C LEU A 51 -14.97 -13.92 1.17
N PHE A 52 -14.09 -14.84 0.75
CA PHE A 52 -12.65 -14.63 0.83
C PHE A 52 -12.22 -13.39 0.03
N LEU A 53 -12.69 -13.24 -1.21
CA LEU A 53 -12.38 -12.07 -2.05
C LEU A 53 -12.91 -10.77 -1.42
N GLY A 54 -14.13 -10.78 -0.89
CA GLY A 54 -14.72 -9.62 -0.20
C GLY A 54 -13.91 -9.20 1.02
N LEU A 55 -13.48 -10.16 1.86
CA LEU A 55 -12.62 -9.90 3.00
C LEU A 55 -11.24 -9.38 2.58
N ASP A 56 -10.67 -9.95 1.53
CA ASP A 56 -9.37 -9.51 1.02
C ASP A 56 -9.42 -8.07 0.49
N LEU A 57 -10.46 -7.73 -0.27
CA LEU A 57 -10.67 -6.36 -0.74
C LEU A 57 -10.96 -5.38 0.40
N LEU A 58 -11.71 -5.80 1.42
CA LEU A 58 -12.02 -4.95 2.58
C LEU A 58 -10.79 -4.65 3.44
N THR A 59 -9.89 -5.61 3.57
CA THR A 59 -8.68 -5.50 4.39
C THR A 59 -7.53 -4.78 3.67
N ALA A 60 -7.56 -4.73 2.34
CA ALA A 60 -6.49 -4.12 1.55
C ALA A 60 -6.31 -2.59 1.76
N PRO A 61 -7.35 -1.75 1.83
CA PRO A 61 -7.17 -0.32 2.08
C PRO A 61 -6.51 0.00 3.44
N PRO A 62 -7.02 -0.50 4.59
CA PRO A 62 -6.37 -0.24 5.87
C PRO A 62 -4.97 -0.86 5.94
N TYR A 63 -4.74 -2.00 5.28
CA TYR A 63 -3.40 -2.59 5.15
C TYR A 63 -2.42 -1.63 4.46
N GLY A 64 -2.74 -1.14 3.26
CA GLY A 64 -1.85 -0.26 2.49
C GLY A 64 -1.59 1.10 3.16
N ILE A 65 -2.63 1.70 3.75
CA ILE A 65 -2.49 2.95 4.53
C ILE A 65 -1.54 2.72 5.71
N SER A 66 -1.75 1.63 6.46
CA SER A 66 -0.92 1.32 7.62
C SER A 66 0.54 1.04 7.22
N GLN A 67 0.78 0.42 6.06
CA GLN A 67 2.15 0.25 5.54
C GLN A 67 2.81 1.60 5.24
N ALA A 68 2.12 2.50 4.54
CA ALA A 68 2.64 3.81 4.21
C ALA A 68 2.95 4.64 5.46
N VAL A 69 2.04 4.63 6.44
CA VAL A 69 2.24 5.33 7.72
C VAL A 69 3.40 4.71 8.52
N THR A 70 3.49 3.38 8.57
CA THR A 70 4.59 2.66 9.24
C THR A 70 5.94 3.07 8.64
N VAL A 71 6.06 3.03 7.31
CA VAL A 71 7.28 3.43 6.61
C VAL A 71 7.59 4.91 6.84
N LYS A 72 6.58 5.78 6.80
CA LYS A 72 6.75 7.22 7.06
C LYS A 72 7.32 7.49 8.45
N ILE A 73 6.77 6.84 9.49
CA ILE A 73 7.25 7.00 10.86
C ILE A 73 8.67 6.45 10.99
N LEU A 74 8.97 5.28 10.42
CA LEU A 74 10.30 4.67 10.50
C LEU A 74 11.38 5.46 9.74
N ARG A 75 11.00 6.28 8.75
CA ARG A 75 11.91 7.17 8.03
C ARG A 75 12.10 8.52 8.72
N ASP A 76 11.23 8.89 9.65
CA ASP A 76 11.28 10.17 10.34
C ASP A 76 12.29 10.09 11.51
N PRO A 77 13.45 10.75 11.43
CA PRO A 77 14.47 10.69 12.48
C PRO A 77 14.03 11.40 13.77
N THR A 78 12.99 12.24 13.72
CA THR A 78 12.47 12.96 14.88
C THR A 78 11.49 12.14 15.71
N ARG A 79 10.99 11.01 15.17
CA ARG A 79 10.02 10.15 15.82
C ARG A 79 10.66 8.87 16.34
N PRO A 80 10.29 8.41 17.55
CA PRO A 80 10.77 7.14 18.05
C PRO A 80 10.15 5.98 17.24
N PRO A 81 10.91 4.93 16.87
CA PRO A 81 10.41 3.81 16.07
C PRO A 81 9.22 3.06 16.69
N ARG A 82 9.05 3.14 18.03
CA ARG A 82 7.92 2.56 18.75
C ARG A 82 6.56 3.09 18.29
N ASP A 83 6.51 4.31 17.79
CA ASP A 83 5.26 4.92 17.31
C ASP A 83 4.75 4.22 16.04
N ALA A 84 5.63 3.48 15.34
CA ALA A 84 5.27 2.64 14.21
C ALA A 84 4.65 1.30 14.63
N PHE A 85 4.79 0.87 15.88
CA PHE A 85 4.37 -0.47 16.33
C PHE A 85 2.86 -0.69 16.22
N GLY A 86 2.06 0.32 16.60
CA GLY A 86 0.60 0.27 16.45
C GLY A 86 0.18 0.08 15.00
N TRP A 87 0.76 0.86 14.09
CA TRP A 87 0.50 0.75 12.66
C TRP A 87 1.01 -0.56 12.06
N GLY A 88 2.18 -1.03 12.47
CA GLY A 88 2.71 -2.33 12.09
C GLY A 88 1.79 -3.48 12.51
N THR A 89 1.15 -3.36 13.68
CA THR A 89 0.16 -4.34 14.15
C THR A 89 -1.07 -4.36 13.24
N VAL A 90 -1.56 -3.20 12.80
CA VAL A 90 -2.67 -3.13 11.82
C VAL A 90 -2.27 -3.75 10.49
N VAL A 91 -1.04 -3.54 10.02
CA VAL A 91 -0.51 -4.22 8.81
C VAL A 91 -0.60 -5.73 8.96
N VAL A 92 -0.11 -6.29 10.07
CA VAL A 92 -0.16 -7.74 10.34
C VAL A 92 -1.61 -8.23 10.43
N ALA A 93 -2.46 -7.55 11.18
CA ALA A 93 -3.85 -7.94 11.37
C ALA A 93 -4.63 -7.97 10.05
N MET A 94 -4.52 -6.91 9.24
CA MET A 94 -5.22 -6.83 7.96
C MET A 94 -4.68 -7.84 6.94
N PHE A 95 -3.37 -8.11 6.95
CA PHE A 95 -2.78 -9.15 6.10
C PHE A 95 -3.27 -10.55 6.47
N LEU A 96 -3.37 -10.86 7.76
CA LEU A 96 -3.74 -12.19 8.25
C LEU A 96 -5.26 -12.45 8.24
N ALA A 97 -6.09 -11.41 8.33
CA ALA A 97 -7.54 -11.52 8.37
C ALA A 97 -8.17 -12.42 7.29
N PRO A 98 -7.88 -12.26 5.98
CA PRO A 98 -8.47 -13.14 4.95
C PRO A 98 -8.03 -14.60 5.09
N TYR A 99 -6.83 -14.85 5.61
CA TYR A 99 -6.34 -16.21 5.87
C TYR A 99 -6.95 -16.82 7.13
N ALA A 100 -7.17 -16.03 8.18
CA ALA A 100 -7.87 -16.47 9.37
C ALA A 100 -9.28 -16.98 9.05
N TYR A 101 -9.98 -16.31 8.11
CA TYR A 101 -11.26 -16.80 7.59
C TYR A 101 -11.15 -18.21 6.98
N ILE A 102 -10.10 -18.49 6.22
CA ILE A 102 -9.86 -19.84 5.67
C ILE A 102 -9.73 -20.85 6.80
N PHE A 103 -8.89 -20.59 7.81
CA PHE A 103 -8.70 -21.52 8.92
C PHE A 103 -9.95 -21.76 9.76
N LEU A 104 -10.79 -20.74 9.93
CA LEU A 104 -12.01 -20.82 10.75
C LEU A 104 -13.16 -21.55 10.04
N VAL A 105 -13.23 -21.46 8.71
CA VAL A 105 -14.36 -21.96 7.91
C VAL A 105 -14.00 -23.22 7.13
N SER A 106 -12.69 -23.48 6.92
CA SER A 106 -12.25 -24.73 6.29
C SER A 106 -12.81 -25.93 7.05
N GLY A 107 -13.41 -26.87 6.33
CA GLY A 107 -13.71 -28.19 6.87
C GLY A 107 -12.43 -29.01 7.13
N GLU A 108 -12.50 -30.32 6.92
CA GLU A 108 -11.32 -31.18 7.04
C GLU A 108 -10.33 -30.96 5.88
N MET A 109 -9.43 -29.99 6.06
CA MET A 109 -8.29 -29.79 5.16
C MET A 109 -7.16 -30.76 5.51
N PRO A 110 -6.56 -31.47 4.53
CA PRO A 110 -5.38 -32.27 4.77
C PRO A 110 -4.21 -31.37 5.21
N VAL A 111 -3.31 -31.90 6.05
CA VAL A 111 -2.16 -31.16 6.59
C VAL A 111 -1.34 -30.46 5.50
N LEU A 112 -1.22 -31.07 4.31
CA LEU A 112 -0.51 -30.48 3.18
C LEU A 112 -1.15 -29.17 2.67
N ALA A 113 -2.48 -29.05 2.73
CA ALA A 113 -3.18 -27.83 2.34
C ALA A 113 -2.89 -26.69 3.34
N TYR A 114 -2.89 -26.98 4.64
CA TYR A 114 -2.48 -26.03 5.67
C TYR A 114 -1.02 -25.63 5.52
N ALA A 115 -0.12 -26.58 5.24
CA ALA A 115 1.29 -26.29 5.00
C ALA A 115 1.49 -25.37 3.78
N GLY A 116 0.77 -25.63 2.69
CA GLY A 116 0.78 -24.76 1.50
C GLY A 116 0.28 -23.35 1.80
N LEU A 117 -0.82 -23.22 2.56
CA LEU A 117 -1.35 -21.93 3.00
C LEU A 117 -0.35 -21.17 3.88
N LEU A 118 0.25 -21.84 4.87
CA LEU A 118 1.28 -21.24 5.73
C LEU A 118 2.51 -20.81 4.94
N ALA A 119 2.98 -21.63 4.00
CA ALA A 119 4.07 -21.28 3.10
C ALA A 119 3.74 -20.02 2.28
N TRP A 120 2.49 -19.88 1.83
CA TRP A 120 2.01 -18.70 1.11
C TRP A 120 2.02 -17.44 1.99
N ILE A 121 1.52 -17.55 3.23
CA ILE A 121 1.52 -16.46 4.22
C ILE A 121 2.96 -16.02 4.49
N VAL A 122 3.87 -16.97 4.72
CA VAL A 122 5.29 -16.68 4.97
C VAL A 122 5.94 -16.00 3.76
N LEU A 123 5.70 -16.51 2.55
CA LEU A 123 6.27 -15.95 1.32
C LEU A 123 5.84 -14.50 1.10
N PHE A 124 4.53 -14.24 1.10
CA PHE A 124 4.00 -12.89 0.83
C PHE A 124 4.21 -11.94 2.00
N GLY A 125 4.12 -12.43 3.24
CA GLY A 125 4.46 -11.65 4.44
C GLY A 125 5.91 -11.22 4.44
N SER A 126 6.84 -12.13 4.11
CA SER A 126 8.27 -11.82 3.98
C SER A 126 8.53 -10.82 2.86
N LEU A 127 7.87 -10.98 1.71
CA LEU A 127 7.98 -10.03 0.60
C LEU A 127 7.49 -8.63 1.01
N ALA A 128 6.37 -8.54 1.73
CA ALA A 128 5.84 -7.28 2.22
C ALA A 128 6.82 -6.59 3.18
N VAL A 129 7.35 -7.32 4.16
CA VAL A 129 8.37 -6.82 5.09
C VAL A 129 9.61 -6.35 4.34
N PHE A 130 10.13 -7.17 3.42
CA PHE A 130 11.30 -6.82 2.62
C PHE A 130 11.09 -5.53 1.81
N ARG A 131 9.92 -5.35 1.20
CA ARG A 131 9.57 -4.12 0.48
C ARG A 131 9.53 -2.91 1.41
N MET A 132 8.91 -3.03 2.58
CA MET A 132 8.89 -1.95 3.58
C MET A 132 10.30 -1.59 4.05
N VAL A 133 11.14 -2.58 4.36
CA VAL A 133 12.55 -2.35 4.76
C VAL A 133 13.33 -1.64 3.66
N ARG A 134 13.17 -2.06 2.39
CA ARG A 134 13.81 -1.36 1.25
C ARG A 134 13.32 0.09 1.12
N GLN A 135 12.04 0.35 1.33
CA GLN A 135 11.49 1.71 1.27
C GLN A 135 12.00 2.59 2.41
N VAL A 136 12.11 2.04 3.63
CA VAL A 136 12.68 2.75 4.78
C VAL A 136 14.13 3.14 4.52
N ARG A 137 14.92 2.23 3.92
CA ARG A 137 16.36 2.42 3.65
C ARG A 137 16.67 3.21 2.36
N ALA A 138 15.68 3.53 1.55
CA ALA A 138 15.91 4.22 0.28
C ALA A 138 16.44 5.66 0.52
N PRO A 139 17.56 6.07 -0.13
CA PRO A 139 18.07 7.44 -0.06
C PRO A 139 17.06 8.46 -0.61
N VAL A 140 17.03 9.67 -0.04
CA VAL A 140 16.09 10.76 -0.40
C VAL A 140 16.39 11.40 -1.78
N ALA A 141 17.50 11.02 -2.42
CA ALA A 141 18.15 11.75 -3.51
C ALA A 141 17.40 11.84 -4.87
N ALA A 142 16.19 11.31 -5.03
CA ALA A 142 15.50 11.28 -6.34
C ALA A 142 14.51 12.44 -6.58
N VAL A 143 14.35 13.38 -5.64
CA VAL A 143 13.40 14.51 -5.78
C VAL A 143 14.10 15.83 -6.17
N ASP A 144 15.38 16.01 -5.79
CA ASP A 144 16.10 17.26 -6.06
C ASP A 144 16.62 17.39 -7.50
N GLU A 145 17.03 16.31 -8.16
CA GLU A 145 17.61 16.37 -9.53
C GLU A 145 16.62 16.88 -10.59
N GLY A 146 15.31 16.64 -10.40
CA GLY A 146 14.26 17.12 -11.30
C GLY A 146 13.95 18.62 -11.15
N ILE A 147 14.14 19.17 -9.95
CA ILE A 147 13.86 20.59 -9.66
C ILE A 147 15.05 21.47 -10.03
N THR A 148 16.28 21.00 -9.81
CA THR A 148 17.50 21.75 -10.16
C THR A 148 17.73 21.86 -11.67
N SER A 149 17.19 20.94 -12.47
CA SER A 149 17.34 20.97 -13.93
C SER A 149 16.46 22.04 -14.60
N GLU A 150 15.27 22.33 -14.08
CA GLU A 150 14.41 23.40 -14.61
C GLU A 150 14.81 24.80 -14.11
N THR A 151 15.39 24.93 -12.91
CA THR A 151 15.78 26.25 -12.36
C THR A 151 17.06 26.83 -12.97
N ASN A 152 17.83 26.04 -13.71
CA ASN A 152 19.11 26.46 -14.29
C ASN A 152 19.05 26.83 -15.80
N LEU A 153 17.86 26.96 -16.39
CA LEU A 153 17.68 27.32 -17.80
C LEU A 153 17.27 28.78 -18.05
N SER A 154 17.28 29.64 -17.02
CA SER A 154 17.18 31.09 -17.23
C SER A 154 18.57 31.73 -17.16
N PRO A 155 19.17 32.16 -18.28
CA PRO A 155 20.39 32.97 -18.22
C PRO A 155 20.08 34.29 -17.49
N PRO A 156 21.04 34.85 -16.73
CA PRO A 156 20.85 36.17 -16.14
C PRO A 156 20.65 37.19 -17.26
N ARG A 157 19.46 37.82 -17.32
CA ARG A 157 19.31 39.10 -18.02
C ARG A 157 20.17 40.10 -17.28
N SER A 158 21.37 40.36 -17.78
CA SER A 158 22.15 41.53 -17.40
C SER A 158 22.99 42.03 -18.58
N ALA A 159 22.96 43.35 -18.74
CA ALA A 159 23.90 44.20 -19.48
C ALA A 159 23.75 44.33 -21.00
N ALA A 160 22.58 44.77 -21.48
CA ALA A 160 22.47 45.51 -22.75
C ALA A 160 21.73 46.85 -22.60
N GLU A 161 21.69 47.42 -21.39
CA GLU A 161 21.21 48.78 -21.12
C GLU A 161 22.29 49.62 -20.41
N ALA A 162 23.51 49.62 -20.97
CA ALA A 162 24.53 50.59 -20.59
C ALA A 162 25.43 50.91 -21.80
N GLY A 163 25.08 51.98 -22.51
CA GLY A 163 25.99 52.74 -23.38
C GLY A 163 26.03 52.33 -24.85
N ASN A 164 25.21 52.98 -25.69
CA ASN A 164 25.63 54.06 -26.61
C ASN A 164 24.42 54.56 -27.41
#